data_AF-V6S6H2-F1
#
_entry.id   AF-V6S6H2-F1
#
_cell.length_a   1.000
_cell.length_b   1.000
_cell.length_c   1.000
_cell.angle_alpha   90.00
_cell.angle_beta   90.00
_cell.angle_gamma   90.00
#
_symmetry.space_group_name_H-M   'P 1'
#
loop_
_entity.id
_entity.type
_entity.pdbx_description
1 polymer ?
#
loop_
_entity_poly.entity_id
_entity_poly.type
_entity_poly.pdbx_seq_one_letter_code
_entity_poly.pdbx_strand_id
1 'polypeptide(L)'
;MSQNKSYFVQSFTIFAVSIAAFLVFKSILPKKLFSESTVNSKNVVIDSLLLEALEEDKNAADGDTLSNQPISFTAVDGITFPDEKFEDYKGFQHLIQFYEKLFQLETKHQGNVRIAYFGDSMTDGDMIVQDFRANFQNKFGGQGVGFVNITSESAASRNSIKHEFSGNWKTQSYLNVKKPRSPFGVNGHVFFANDTSNVEWVKYKASNLPNLSELYNPTLFYGKSNNRSGKIAFKVGNDTVYKKLSPNKLVNTLVLGNTTKNLKLDFIKADSIPVYGLNFDDGKGVHVDNFSNRGNSGLPISTFNTQVMRQFHEKLGYDLIVLHYGTNVLNYGSLNYTWYEKRMKNVVNHLKECFPGVAILIVSTADKATKYDMDMKTDSAVVPLTKAQKKYAIQSGAGYVNLYTLMGGDGSMVKWVEEVPASANKDYTHFNYRGAKKISSMIYNQVYGGYEQFKRLRANRKQPKPVEKTTDSISVKTDSVHVE
;
A
#
# COMPACT_ATOMS: atom_id res chain seq x y z
N MET A 1 -12.85 -67.91 22.57
CA MET A 1 -13.10 -67.41 21.20
C MET A 1 -13.65 -65.99 21.30
N SER A 2 -12.80 -64.98 21.08
CA SER A 2 -13.19 -63.57 21.08
C SER A 2 -13.04 -63.07 19.65
N GLN A 3 -14.16 -62.71 19.02
CA GLN A 3 -14.23 -62.28 17.63
C GLN A 3 -13.53 -60.94 17.45
N ASN A 4 -12.38 -60.94 16.77
CA ASN A 4 -11.86 -59.77 16.05
C ASN A 4 -12.87 -59.40 14.96
N LYS A 5 -13.89 -58.61 15.31
CA LYS A 5 -14.69 -57.89 14.31
C LYS A 5 -13.73 -56.89 13.65
N SER A 6 -13.40 -57.20 12.41
CA SER A 6 -12.37 -56.53 11.62
C SER A 6 -12.53 -55.01 11.66
N TYR A 7 -11.52 -54.31 12.18
CA TYR A 7 -11.39 -52.84 12.13
C TYR A 7 -11.65 -52.27 10.74
N PHE A 8 -11.43 -53.07 9.70
CA PHE A 8 -11.75 -52.75 8.32
C PHE A 8 -13.25 -52.49 8.10
N VAL A 9 -14.13 -53.33 8.67
CA VAL A 9 -15.59 -53.20 8.52
C VAL A 9 -16.10 -51.96 9.26
N GLN A 10 -15.58 -51.66 10.45
CA GLN A 10 -15.90 -50.43 11.17
C GLN A 10 -15.43 -49.19 10.41
N SER A 11 -14.20 -49.20 9.88
CA SER A 11 -13.66 -48.08 9.09
C SER A 11 -14.45 -47.87 7.81
N PHE A 12 -14.82 -48.95 7.13
CA PHE A 12 -15.66 -48.90 5.93
C PHE A 12 -17.07 -48.38 6.22
N THR A 13 -17.65 -48.77 7.35
CA THR A 13 -18.98 -48.29 7.77
C THR A 13 -18.95 -46.80 8.11
N ILE A 14 -17.91 -46.32 8.81
CA ILE A 14 -17.73 -44.89 9.11
C ILE A 14 -17.55 -44.10 7.81
N PHE A 15 -16.78 -44.62 6.85
CA PHE A 15 -16.58 -43.98 5.55
C PHE A 15 -17.89 -43.90 4.75
N ALA A 16 -18.66 -44.99 4.71
CA ALA A 16 -19.96 -45.04 4.05
C ALA A 16 -20.98 -44.07 4.68
N VAL A 17 -21.05 -44.01 6.01
CA VAL A 17 -21.91 -43.06 6.74
C VAL A 17 -21.47 -41.61 6.49
N SER A 18 -20.16 -41.35 6.42
CA SER A 18 -19.63 -40.01 6.13
C SER A 18 -19.98 -39.55 4.72
N ILE A 19 -19.93 -40.44 3.72
CA ILE A 19 -20.37 -40.15 2.35
C ILE A 19 -21.87 -39.87 2.31
N ALA A 20 -22.68 -40.72 2.97
CA ALA A 20 -24.12 -40.52 3.02
C ALA A 20 -24.49 -39.20 3.69
N ALA A 21 -23.85 -38.87 4.82
CA ALA A 21 -24.02 -37.59 5.49
C ALA A 21 -23.60 -36.41 4.59
N PHE A 22 -22.47 -36.51 3.90
CA PHE A 22 -22.01 -35.48 2.96
C PHE A 22 -23.01 -35.24 1.83
N LEU A 23 -23.62 -36.30 1.27
CA LEU A 23 -24.63 -36.17 0.22
C LEU A 23 -25.92 -35.52 0.72
N VAL A 24 -26.34 -35.82 1.97
CA VAL A 24 -27.49 -35.17 2.61
C VAL A 24 -27.19 -33.70 2.93
N PHE A 25 -26.00 -33.37 3.44
CA PHE A 25 -25.62 -31.97 3.68
C PHE A 25 -25.44 -31.19 2.37
N LYS A 26 -24.94 -31.81 1.28
CA LYS A 26 -24.81 -31.17 -0.04
C LYS A 26 -26.14 -30.63 -0.57
N SER A 27 -27.29 -31.24 -0.23
CA SER A 27 -28.60 -30.75 -0.66
C SER A 27 -29.15 -29.58 0.16
N ILE A 28 -28.61 -29.34 1.36
CA ILE A 28 -29.03 -28.28 2.29
C ILE A 28 -28.02 -27.12 2.30
N LEU A 29 -26.78 -27.35 1.86
CA LEU A 29 -25.73 -26.33 1.81
C LEU A 29 -25.96 -25.33 0.64
N PRO A 30 -25.67 -24.03 0.85
CA PRO A 30 -25.81 -23.02 -0.21
C PRO A 30 -24.90 -23.36 -1.41
N LYS A 31 -25.45 -23.24 -2.63
CA LYS A 31 -24.82 -23.60 -3.92
C LYS A 31 -23.42 -23.00 -4.18
N LYS A 32 -22.94 -22.07 -3.36
CA LYS A 32 -21.59 -21.48 -3.44
C LYS A 32 -20.46 -22.35 -2.88
N LEU A 33 -20.75 -23.41 -2.11
CA LEU A 33 -19.71 -24.23 -1.48
C LEU A 33 -19.08 -25.29 -2.40
N PHE A 34 -19.80 -25.72 -3.44
CA PHE A 34 -19.31 -26.75 -4.37
C PHE A 34 -19.72 -26.40 -5.80
N SER A 35 -19.00 -25.49 -6.45
CA SER A 35 -19.02 -25.39 -7.90
C SER A 35 -18.10 -26.48 -8.47
N GLU A 36 -18.70 -27.53 -9.04
CA GLU A 36 -18.00 -28.43 -9.97
C GLU A 36 -17.75 -27.65 -11.27
N SER A 37 -16.64 -26.92 -11.30
CA SER A 37 -15.97 -26.54 -12.53
C SER A 37 -14.57 -27.13 -12.45
N THR A 38 -14.21 -27.91 -13.47
CA THR A 38 -12.86 -28.40 -13.73
C THR A 38 -11.80 -27.44 -13.19
N VAL A 39 -10.96 -27.94 -12.28
CA VAL A 39 -9.85 -27.20 -11.68
C VAL A 39 -8.84 -26.91 -12.80
N ASN A 40 -9.08 -25.81 -13.49
CA ASN A 40 -8.10 -25.09 -14.28
C ASN A 40 -7.32 -24.26 -13.26
N SER A 41 -5.99 -24.21 -13.36
CA SER A 41 -5.06 -23.49 -12.48
C SER A 41 -5.20 -21.95 -12.51
N LYS A 42 -6.41 -21.43 -12.75
CA LYS A 42 -6.81 -20.03 -12.89
C LYS A 42 -7.14 -19.32 -11.56
N ASN A 43 -6.74 -19.86 -10.41
CA ASN A 43 -6.96 -19.22 -9.10
C ASN A 43 -5.91 -18.17 -8.73
N VAL A 44 -5.28 -17.54 -9.73
CA VAL A 44 -4.47 -16.32 -9.55
C VAL A 44 -5.28 -15.17 -10.13
N VAL A 45 -5.62 -14.20 -9.29
CA VAL A 45 -6.24 -12.93 -9.70
C VAL A 45 -5.32 -12.31 -10.76
N ILE A 46 -5.83 -12.21 -12.00
CA ILE A 46 -5.01 -11.88 -13.16
C ILE A 46 -4.65 -10.39 -13.13
N ASP A 47 -3.41 -10.09 -12.79
CA ASP A 47 -2.78 -8.85 -13.22
C ASP A 47 -2.54 -8.94 -14.73
N SER A 48 -3.51 -8.45 -15.53
CA SER A 48 -3.42 -8.57 -16.99
C SER A 48 -2.25 -7.76 -17.57
N LEU A 49 -1.82 -6.68 -16.90
CA LEU A 49 -0.70 -5.86 -17.36
C LEU A 49 0.63 -6.58 -17.19
N LEU A 50 0.74 -7.41 -16.14
CA LEU A 50 1.88 -8.29 -15.94
C LEU A 50 2.00 -9.31 -17.08
N LEU A 51 0.90 -9.97 -17.44
CA LEU A 51 0.89 -10.94 -18.54
C LEU A 51 1.24 -10.28 -19.88
N GLU A 52 0.67 -9.11 -20.17
CA GLU A 52 0.96 -8.33 -21.38
C GLU A 52 2.44 -7.93 -21.45
N ALA A 53 3.00 -7.43 -20.35
CA ALA A 53 4.40 -7.02 -20.29
C ALA A 53 5.38 -8.19 -20.52
N LEU A 54 5.05 -9.38 -20.03
CA LEU A 54 5.83 -10.60 -20.25
C LEU A 54 5.80 -11.07 -21.70
N GLU A 55 4.66 -10.95 -22.38
CA GLU A 55 4.52 -11.33 -23.79
C GLU A 55 5.31 -10.42 -24.74
N GLU A 56 5.33 -9.13 -24.45
CA GLU A 56 5.98 -8.13 -25.31
C GLU A 56 7.52 -8.16 -25.27
N ASP A 57 8.15 -8.56 -24.16
CA ASP A 57 9.60 -8.42 -23.96
C ASP A 57 10.39 -9.74 -24.17
N LYS A 58 9.84 -10.72 -24.91
CA LYS A 58 10.48 -12.03 -25.16
C LYS A 58 11.85 -11.97 -25.85
N ASN A 59 12.29 -10.81 -26.34
CA ASN A 59 13.51 -10.64 -27.15
C ASN A 59 14.47 -9.53 -26.66
N ALA A 60 14.33 -8.99 -25.44
CA ALA A 60 15.26 -7.97 -24.96
C ALA A 60 16.58 -8.54 -24.45
N ALA A 61 17.70 -8.05 -25.01
CA ALA A 61 19.04 -8.32 -24.51
C ALA A 61 19.31 -7.54 -23.20
N ASP A 62 20.01 -8.19 -22.29
CA ASP A 62 20.43 -7.65 -20.99
C ASP A 62 21.74 -6.86 -21.18
N GLY A 63 21.70 -5.57 -20.86
CA GLY A 63 22.86 -4.68 -20.88
C GLY A 63 23.11 -4.15 -19.47
N ASP A 64 23.84 -4.89 -18.66
CA ASP A 64 24.15 -4.47 -17.29
C ASP A 64 25.26 -3.40 -17.29
N THR A 65 24.86 -2.14 -17.15
CA THR A 65 25.78 -0.98 -17.14
C THR A 65 25.91 -0.35 -15.74
N LEU A 66 25.10 -0.79 -14.76
CA LEU A 66 25.01 -0.16 -13.45
C LEU A 66 25.93 -0.77 -12.38
N SER A 67 26.51 -1.95 -12.61
CA SER A 67 27.16 -2.75 -11.56
C SER A 67 28.57 -2.32 -11.15
N ASN A 68 29.21 -1.36 -11.84
CA ASN A 68 30.63 -1.05 -11.61
C ASN A 68 30.96 0.45 -11.35
N GLN A 69 29.97 1.33 -11.21
CA GLN A 69 30.20 2.77 -11.00
C GLN A 69 29.65 3.24 -9.65
N PRO A 70 30.31 4.19 -8.97
CA PRO A 70 29.74 4.83 -7.79
C PRO A 70 28.44 5.56 -8.16
N ILE A 71 27.44 5.42 -7.30
CA ILE A 71 26.17 6.14 -7.36
C ILE A 71 26.36 7.42 -6.55
N SER A 72 26.77 8.48 -7.22
CA SER A 72 26.98 9.79 -6.61
C SER A 72 25.70 10.62 -6.59
N PHE A 73 25.55 11.43 -5.55
CA PHE A 73 24.34 12.21 -5.31
C PHE A 73 24.55 13.71 -5.52
N THR A 74 23.53 14.39 -6.05
CA THR A 74 23.50 15.85 -6.10
C THR A 74 22.89 16.41 -4.81
N ALA A 75 23.47 17.48 -4.28
CA ALA A 75 22.98 18.12 -3.06
C ALA A 75 21.51 18.55 -3.20
N VAL A 76 20.69 18.21 -2.20
CA VAL A 76 19.32 18.70 -2.04
C VAL A 76 19.30 19.53 -0.77
N ASP A 77 18.96 20.82 -0.90
CA ASP A 77 19.03 21.77 0.21
C ASP A 77 20.38 21.71 0.95
N GLY A 78 21.49 21.68 0.20
CA GLY A 78 22.84 21.64 0.76
C GLY A 78 23.19 20.35 1.52
N ILE A 79 22.39 19.29 1.39
CA ILE A 79 22.60 17.98 2.01
C ILE A 79 22.92 16.97 0.92
N THR A 80 24.03 16.25 1.11
CA THR A 80 24.48 15.16 0.25
C THR A 80 24.85 13.97 1.12
N PHE A 81 24.18 12.84 0.89
CA PHE A 81 24.57 11.56 1.47
C PHE A 81 25.86 11.03 0.82
N PRO A 82 26.64 10.17 1.50
CA PRO A 82 27.79 9.52 0.89
C PRO A 82 27.41 8.74 -0.37
N ASP A 83 28.34 8.68 -1.32
CA ASP A 83 28.20 7.86 -2.52
C ASP A 83 27.96 6.40 -2.15
N GLU A 84 27.08 5.75 -2.91
CA GLU A 84 26.70 4.35 -2.70
C GLU A 84 27.20 3.48 -3.86
N LYS A 85 27.27 2.16 -3.64
CA LYS A 85 27.47 1.17 -4.70
C LYS A 85 26.17 0.45 -4.99
N PHE A 86 26.07 -0.19 -6.15
CA PHE A 86 24.89 -0.98 -6.49
C PHE A 86 24.59 -2.04 -5.41
N GLU A 87 25.59 -2.71 -4.85
CA GLU A 87 25.41 -3.79 -3.87
C GLU A 87 24.70 -3.28 -2.60
N ASP A 88 25.08 -2.09 -2.14
CA ASP A 88 24.68 -1.49 -0.86
C ASP A 88 23.70 -0.32 -0.99
N TYR A 89 23.12 -0.11 -2.18
CA TYR A 89 22.22 1.01 -2.45
C TYR A 89 21.04 1.06 -1.48
N LYS A 90 20.86 2.22 -0.85
CA LYS A 90 19.74 2.57 0.03
C LYS A 90 18.99 3.79 -0.50
N GLY A 91 19.67 4.67 -1.24
CA GLY A 91 19.07 5.83 -1.88
C GLY A 91 18.50 6.84 -0.88
N PHE A 92 19.11 6.98 0.31
CA PHE A 92 18.60 7.90 1.34
C PHE A 92 18.60 9.36 0.90
N GLN A 93 19.44 9.74 -0.07
CA GLN A 93 19.39 11.05 -0.72
C GLN A 93 17.98 11.39 -1.23
N HIS A 94 17.28 10.40 -1.80
CA HIS A 94 15.97 10.59 -2.42
C HIS A 94 14.83 10.73 -1.40
N LEU A 95 15.13 10.59 -0.10
CA LEU A 95 14.18 10.72 1.00
C LEU A 95 14.38 12.01 1.82
N ILE A 96 15.26 12.92 1.39
CA ILE A 96 15.59 14.16 2.12
C ILE A 96 14.36 15.00 2.46
N GLN A 97 13.43 15.19 1.52
CA GLN A 97 12.23 15.99 1.77
C GLN A 97 11.33 15.37 2.85
N PHE A 98 11.18 14.04 2.82
CA PHE A 98 10.48 13.29 3.85
C PHE A 98 11.19 13.39 5.21
N TYR A 99 12.52 13.25 5.23
CA TYR A 99 13.31 13.39 6.46
C TYR A 99 13.27 14.80 7.04
N GLU A 100 13.24 15.84 6.21
CA GLU A 100 13.05 17.21 6.67
C GLU A 100 11.70 17.36 7.37
N LYS A 101 10.63 16.79 6.84
CA LYS A 101 9.31 16.83 7.48
C LYS A 101 9.28 16.09 8.82
N LEU A 102 9.91 14.91 8.91
CA LEU A 102 10.10 14.21 10.18
C LEU A 102 10.92 15.05 11.18
N PHE A 103 11.93 15.77 10.71
CA PHE A 103 12.72 16.68 11.54
C PHE A 103 11.90 17.84 12.07
N GLN A 104 11.04 18.43 11.25
CA GLN A 104 10.11 19.47 11.72
C GLN A 104 9.11 18.92 12.76
N LEU A 105 8.60 17.70 12.57
CA LEU A 105 7.77 17.03 13.57
C LEU A 105 8.51 16.79 14.89
N GLU A 106 9.74 16.28 14.83
CA GLU A 106 10.55 15.96 16.01
C GLU A 106 10.95 17.22 16.79
N THR A 107 11.31 18.31 16.10
CA THR A 107 11.90 19.51 16.74
C THR A 107 10.90 20.61 17.05
N LYS A 108 9.84 20.76 16.24
CA LYS A 108 8.82 21.80 16.43
C LYS A 108 7.50 21.26 16.95
N HIS A 109 7.31 19.93 16.97
CA HIS A 109 6.05 19.29 17.34
C HIS A 109 4.85 19.83 16.53
N GLN A 110 5.10 20.23 15.28
CA GLN A 110 4.12 20.86 14.40
C GLN A 110 4.15 20.22 13.02
N GLY A 111 2.96 20.12 12.43
CA GLY A 111 2.74 19.58 11.09
C GLY A 111 2.22 18.15 11.10
N ASN A 112 2.17 17.58 9.90
CA ASN A 112 1.79 16.23 9.62
C ASN A 112 2.76 15.61 8.60
N VAL A 113 2.91 14.29 8.67
CA VAL A 113 3.60 13.48 7.68
C VAL A 113 2.70 12.33 7.30
N ARG A 114 2.45 12.13 6.01
CA ARG A 114 1.60 11.02 5.56
C ARG A 114 2.31 10.08 4.61
N ILE A 115 2.18 8.78 4.86
CA ILE A 115 2.78 7.72 4.08
C ILE A 115 1.70 6.92 3.37
N ALA A 116 1.75 6.82 2.05
CA ALA A 116 0.94 5.89 1.26
C ALA A 116 1.71 4.57 1.11
N TYR A 117 1.24 3.50 1.75
CA TYR A 117 1.88 2.19 1.68
C TYR A 117 1.14 1.29 0.70
N PHE A 118 1.68 1.15 -0.51
CA PHE A 118 1.14 0.30 -1.55
C PHE A 118 1.81 -1.07 -1.51
N GLY A 119 0.99 -2.12 -1.55
CA GLY A 119 1.52 -3.49 -1.57
C GLY A 119 0.54 -4.53 -2.08
N ASP A 120 0.96 -5.77 -1.94
CA ASP A 120 0.22 -6.96 -2.33
C ASP A 120 -0.22 -7.79 -1.11
N SER A 121 -0.42 -9.10 -1.31
CA SER A 121 -0.82 -10.03 -0.26
C SER A 121 0.11 -10.02 0.97
N MET A 122 1.35 -9.57 0.87
CA MET A 122 2.27 -9.48 2.02
C MET A 122 1.87 -8.39 3.02
N THR A 123 1.24 -7.32 2.53
CA THR A 123 0.77 -6.17 3.34
C THR A 123 -0.70 -6.30 3.76
N ASP A 124 -1.32 -7.39 3.35
CA ASP A 124 -2.73 -7.64 3.51
C ASP A 124 -3.14 -7.83 4.98
N GLY A 125 -4.40 -7.54 5.29
CA GLY A 125 -4.88 -7.55 6.67
C GLY A 125 -4.20 -6.49 7.56
N ASP A 126 -3.43 -5.55 6.99
CA ASP A 126 -2.66 -4.55 7.74
C ASP A 126 -1.55 -5.14 8.62
N MET A 127 -1.15 -6.39 8.41
CA MET A 127 -0.24 -7.11 9.33
C MET A 127 1.13 -6.44 9.46
N ILE A 128 1.77 -6.07 8.34
CA ILE A 128 3.06 -5.34 8.36
C ILE A 128 2.81 -3.86 8.66
N VAL A 129 1.83 -3.28 7.98
CA VAL A 129 1.63 -1.83 7.96
C VAL A 129 1.12 -1.31 9.31
N GLN A 130 0.38 -2.10 10.09
CA GLN A 130 -0.05 -1.70 11.44
C GLN A 130 1.14 -1.41 12.36
N ASP A 131 2.14 -2.29 12.36
CA ASP A 131 3.29 -2.16 13.25
C ASP A 131 4.22 -1.05 12.71
N PHE A 132 4.25 -0.87 11.39
CA PHE A 132 5.06 0.18 10.75
C PHE A 132 4.47 1.55 11.10
N ARG A 133 3.15 1.68 11.00
CA ARG A 133 2.38 2.84 11.46
C ARG A 133 2.61 3.10 12.93
N ALA A 134 2.48 2.07 13.78
CA ALA A 134 2.66 2.20 15.22
C ALA A 134 4.06 2.70 15.59
N ASN A 135 5.12 2.19 14.94
CA ASN A 135 6.50 2.64 15.18
C ASN A 135 6.68 4.13 14.88
N PHE A 136 6.17 4.62 13.74
CA PHE A 136 6.23 6.04 13.42
C PHE A 136 5.33 6.90 14.33
N GLN A 137 4.09 6.46 14.61
CA GLN A 137 3.17 7.19 15.49
C GLN A 137 3.72 7.31 16.92
N ASN A 138 4.34 6.25 17.43
CA ASN A 138 4.96 6.28 18.76
C ASN A 138 6.15 7.24 18.83
N LYS A 139 6.91 7.36 17.73
CA LYS A 139 8.10 8.21 17.68
C LYS A 139 7.78 9.68 17.40
N PHE A 140 6.84 9.97 16.50
CA PHE A 140 6.56 11.31 15.98
C PHE A 140 5.16 11.84 16.33
N GLY A 141 4.39 11.08 17.11
CA GLY A 141 2.98 11.36 17.38
C GLY A 141 2.08 11.00 16.19
N GLY A 142 0.79 11.24 16.37
CA GLY A 142 -0.25 10.97 15.37
C GLY A 142 -1.12 9.78 15.74
N GLN A 143 -2.39 9.86 15.35
CA GLN A 143 -3.42 8.90 15.72
C GLN A 143 -4.32 8.58 14.54
N GLY A 144 -4.95 7.41 14.60
CA GLY A 144 -5.85 6.90 13.59
C GLY A 144 -5.20 5.91 12.63
N VAL A 145 -6.07 5.14 11.97
CA VAL A 145 -5.67 4.05 11.06
C VAL A 145 -5.40 4.55 9.63
N GLY A 146 -5.72 5.82 9.34
CA GLY A 146 -5.60 6.41 8.01
C GLY A 146 -6.78 6.06 7.11
N PHE A 147 -6.50 5.90 5.81
CA PHE A 147 -7.49 5.65 4.76
C PHE A 147 -7.91 4.17 4.74
N VAL A 148 -9.22 3.92 4.68
CA VAL A 148 -9.85 2.60 4.72
C VAL A 148 -10.89 2.45 3.61
N ASN A 149 -10.85 1.31 2.92
CA ASN A 149 -11.76 0.97 1.82
C ASN A 149 -13.21 0.77 2.30
N ILE A 150 -14.17 0.91 1.38
CA ILE A 150 -15.59 0.61 1.64
C ILE A 150 -15.82 -0.90 1.78
N THR A 151 -15.31 -1.69 0.85
CA THR A 151 -15.28 -3.16 0.94
C THR A 151 -13.84 -3.65 0.98
N SER A 152 -13.58 -4.77 1.65
CA SER A 152 -12.27 -5.40 1.67
C SER A 152 -12.40 -6.91 1.85
N GLU A 153 -11.66 -7.69 1.07
CA GLU A 153 -11.55 -9.15 1.22
C GLU A 153 -10.92 -9.53 2.57
N SER A 154 -10.16 -8.62 3.15
CA SER A 154 -9.34 -8.84 4.35
C SER A 154 -9.87 -8.07 5.56
N ALA A 155 -11.13 -7.61 5.49
CA ALA A 155 -11.77 -6.89 6.58
C ALA A 155 -11.76 -7.71 7.88
N ALA A 156 -11.94 -9.04 7.80
CA ALA A 156 -11.97 -9.93 8.95
C ALA A 156 -10.59 -10.20 9.59
N SER A 157 -9.49 -10.01 8.86
CA SER A 157 -8.12 -10.23 9.35
C SER A 157 -7.46 -8.96 9.89
N ARG A 158 -8.10 -7.79 9.79
CA ARG A 158 -7.55 -6.52 10.27
C ARG A 158 -7.70 -6.37 11.79
N ASN A 159 -6.57 -6.19 12.47
CA ASN A 159 -6.54 -5.85 13.90
C ASN A 159 -6.58 -4.33 14.17
N SER A 160 -6.22 -3.52 13.18
CA SER A 160 -6.12 -2.05 13.31
C SER A 160 -7.47 -1.33 13.29
N ILE A 161 -8.50 -1.95 12.71
CA ILE A 161 -9.88 -1.44 12.68
C ILE A 161 -10.84 -2.60 12.38
N LYS A 162 -11.98 -2.65 13.07
CA LYS A 162 -13.06 -3.59 12.72
C LYS A 162 -13.87 -2.99 11.57
N HIS A 163 -14.09 -3.79 10.52
CA HIS A 163 -14.69 -3.34 9.27
C HIS A 163 -15.78 -4.34 8.83
N GLU A 164 -17.00 -3.86 8.69
CA GLU A 164 -18.16 -4.61 8.22
C GLU A 164 -18.85 -3.82 7.10
N PHE A 165 -19.50 -4.49 6.15
CA PHE A 165 -20.21 -3.83 5.05
C PHE A 165 -21.32 -4.74 4.52
N SER A 166 -22.29 -4.15 3.83
CA SER A 166 -23.35 -4.90 3.14
C SER A 166 -22.81 -5.63 1.91
N GLY A 167 -23.40 -6.77 1.54
CA GLY A 167 -22.93 -7.58 0.42
C GLY A 167 -23.29 -7.06 -0.99
N ASN A 168 -24.03 -5.96 -1.07
CA ASN A 168 -24.61 -5.43 -2.31
C ASN A 168 -23.82 -4.28 -2.96
N TRP A 169 -22.64 -3.93 -2.43
CA TRP A 169 -21.73 -2.99 -3.09
C TRP A 169 -21.24 -3.50 -4.44
N LYS A 170 -21.22 -2.61 -5.45
CA LYS A 170 -20.51 -2.86 -6.70
C LYS A 170 -19.09 -2.31 -6.62
N THR A 171 -18.10 -3.20 -6.59
CA THR A 171 -16.67 -2.85 -6.50
C THR A 171 -15.98 -2.99 -7.85
N GLN A 172 -15.24 -1.96 -8.25
CA GLN A 172 -14.27 -2.02 -9.35
C GLN A 172 -12.87 -1.70 -8.80
N SER A 173 -11.85 -2.40 -9.27
CA SER A 173 -10.45 -2.14 -8.93
C SER A 173 -9.58 -2.16 -10.20
N TYR A 174 -8.38 -1.59 -10.10
CA TYR A 174 -7.42 -1.62 -11.20
C TYR A 174 -6.93 -3.03 -11.55
N LEU A 175 -7.18 -4.02 -10.68
CA LEU A 175 -6.85 -5.41 -10.96
C LEU A 175 -7.91 -6.11 -11.82
N ASN A 176 -9.17 -5.71 -11.72
CA ASN A 176 -10.27 -6.44 -12.36
C ASN A 176 -10.95 -5.66 -13.50
N VAL A 177 -10.69 -4.36 -13.64
CA VAL A 177 -11.34 -3.52 -14.66
C VAL A 177 -10.32 -2.60 -15.33
N LYS A 178 -10.07 -2.81 -16.63
CA LYS A 178 -9.20 -1.93 -17.44
C LYS A 178 -9.79 -0.54 -17.71
N LYS A 179 -11.13 -0.46 -17.86
CA LYS A 179 -11.86 0.77 -18.17
C LYS A 179 -12.99 0.97 -17.16
N PRO A 180 -12.70 1.60 -16.00
CA PRO A 180 -13.71 1.75 -14.95
C PRO A 180 -14.74 2.82 -15.33
N ARG A 181 -15.94 2.75 -14.74
CA ARG A 181 -17.00 3.75 -14.96
C ARG A 181 -16.57 5.14 -14.46
N SER A 182 -15.73 5.16 -13.44
CA SER A 182 -15.12 6.36 -12.89
C SER A 182 -13.68 6.04 -12.49
N PRO A 183 -12.76 7.01 -12.53
CA PRO A 183 -11.38 6.75 -12.15
C PRO A 183 -11.28 6.16 -10.74
N PHE A 184 -10.33 5.25 -10.54
CA PHE A 184 -10.06 4.66 -9.24
C PHE A 184 -9.59 5.71 -8.22
N GLY A 185 -9.89 5.47 -6.94
CA GLY A 185 -9.33 6.24 -5.83
C GLY A 185 -7.87 5.92 -5.58
N VAL A 186 -7.25 6.57 -4.60
CA VAL A 186 -5.83 6.31 -4.23
C VAL A 186 -5.60 4.88 -3.74
N ASN A 187 -6.60 4.25 -3.13
CA ASN A 187 -6.63 2.81 -2.82
C ASN A 187 -6.80 1.91 -4.06
N GLY A 188 -6.92 2.55 -5.23
CA GLY A 188 -7.18 1.97 -6.51
C GLY A 188 -8.44 1.10 -6.61
N HIS A 189 -9.44 1.51 -5.85
CA HIS A 189 -10.80 1.01 -5.97
C HIS A 189 -11.77 2.15 -6.25
N VAL A 190 -12.94 1.80 -6.76
CA VAL A 190 -14.12 2.65 -6.77
C VAL A 190 -15.34 1.79 -6.48
N PHE A 191 -16.21 2.28 -5.61
CA PHE A 191 -17.37 1.58 -5.09
C PHE A 191 -18.67 2.31 -5.47
N PHE A 192 -19.73 1.56 -5.76
CA PHE A 192 -21.05 2.12 -6.08
C PHE A 192 -22.15 1.44 -5.28
N ALA A 193 -23.07 2.25 -4.73
CA ALA A 193 -24.26 1.83 -3.99
C ALA A 193 -25.44 1.55 -4.94
N ASN A 194 -25.28 0.56 -5.82
CA ASN A 194 -26.07 0.36 -7.03
C ASN A 194 -27.26 -0.63 -6.89
N ASP A 195 -27.68 -0.96 -5.66
CA ASP A 195 -28.87 -1.76 -5.35
C ASP A 195 -30.09 -0.85 -5.15
N THR A 196 -31.17 -1.17 -5.85
CA THR A 196 -32.44 -0.42 -5.76
C THR A 196 -33.35 -0.93 -4.64
N SER A 197 -33.05 -2.09 -4.07
CA SER A 197 -33.93 -2.81 -3.13
C SER A 197 -33.46 -2.73 -1.68
N ASN A 198 -32.14 -2.64 -1.45
CA ASN A 198 -31.55 -2.58 -0.11
C ASN A 198 -30.54 -1.45 -0.01
N VAL A 199 -30.54 -0.74 1.11
CA VAL A 199 -29.57 0.32 1.37
C VAL A 199 -28.18 -0.27 1.61
N GLU A 200 -27.21 0.14 0.80
CA GLU A 200 -25.80 -0.16 1.04
C GLU A 200 -25.29 0.55 2.27
N TRP A 201 -24.51 -0.17 3.06
CA TRP A 201 -23.90 0.38 4.26
C TRP A 201 -22.48 -0.11 4.46
N VAL A 202 -21.73 0.68 5.23
CA VAL A 202 -20.41 0.32 5.75
C VAL A 202 -20.34 0.69 7.22
N LYS A 203 -19.64 -0.11 8.01
CA LYS A 203 -19.47 0.07 9.44
C LYS A 203 -18.03 -0.14 9.85
N TYR A 204 -17.56 0.77 10.68
CA TYR A 204 -16.23 0.77 11.25
C TYR A 204 -16.32 0.85 12.77
N LYS A 205 -15.40 0.17 13.45
CA LYS A 205 -15.19 0.30 14.89
C LYS A 205 -13.70 0.37 15.18
N ALA A 206 -13.32 1.34 16.01
CA ALA A 206 -11.94 1.55 16.42
C ALA A 206 -11.36 0.31 17.10
N SER A 207 -10.04 0.14 16.99
CA SER A 207 -9.32 -0.93 17.68
C SER A 207 -9.04 -0.55 19.13
N ASN A 208 -8.54 -1.49 19.93
CA ASN A 208 -8.02 -1.21 21.27
C ASN A 208 -6.48 -1.03 21.27
N LEU A 209 -5.86 -1.03 20.09
CA LEU A 209 -4.43 -0.80 19.94
C LEU A 209 -4.07 0.68 20.25
N PRO A 210 -2.87 0.95 20.77
CA PRO A 210 -2.37 2.32 20.96
C PRO A 210 -2.50 3.16 19.70
N ASN A 211 -2.81 4.45 19.86
CA ASN A 211 -3.04 5.42 18.78
C ASN A 211 -4.23 5.12 17.84
N LEU A 212 -4.90 3.98 17.99
CA LEU A 212 -6.03 3.53 17.15
C LEU A 212 -7.34 3.36 17.94
N SER A 213 -7.38 3.90 19.15
CA SER A 213 -8.49 3.74 20.10
C SER A 213 -9.78 4.45 19.68
N GLU A 214 -9.72 5.34 18.67
CA GLU A 214 -10.86 6.09 18.13
C GLU A 214 -10.80 6.19 16.60
N LEU A 215 -11.95 6.47 16.01
CA LEU A 215 -12.10 6.89 14.62
C LEU A 215 -12.01 8.41 14.58
N TYR A 216 -10.79 8.92 14.46
CA TYR A 216 -10.47 10.35 14.47
C TYR A 216 -10.96 11.03 13.18
N ASN A 217 -11.63 12.18 13.31
CA ASN A 217 -12.09 13.04 12.20
C ASN A 217 -12.64 12.29 10.97
N PRO A 218 -13.68 11.43 11.14
CA PRO A 218 -14.17 10.56 10.07
C PRO A 218 -14.58 11.36 8.83
N THR A 219 -13.86 11.14 7.73
CA THR A 219 -14.04 11.89 6.48
C THR A 219 -14.27 10.95 5.31
N LEU A 220 -15.43 11.05 4.66
CA LEU A 220 -15.77 10.29 3.47
C LEU A 220 -15.13 10.90 2.22
N PHE A 221 -14.53 10.06 1.37
CA PHE A 221 -14.02 10.43 0.05
C PHE A 221 -14.88 9.84 -1.06
N TYR A 222 -15.30 10.69 -2.01
CA TYR A 222 -16.21 10.31 -3.10
C TYR A 222 -15.98 11.16 -4.36
N GLY A 223 -16.35 10.61 -5.51
CA GLY A 223 -16.06 11.16 -6.83
C GLY A 223 -17.17 12.05 -7.41
N LYS A 224 -16.88 12.59 -8.59
CA LYS A 224 -17.81 13.42 -9.38
C LYS A 224 -19.01 12.59 -9.86
N SER A 225 -20.19 13.20 -9.83
CA SER A 225 -21.41 12.62 -10.41
C SER A 225 -22.37 13.73 -10.83
N ASN A 226 -23.40 13.41 -11.60
CA ASN A 226 -24.54 14.31 -11.87
C ASN A 226 -25.68 14.10 -10.87
N ASN A 227 -25.66 13.05 -10.06
CA ASN A 227 -26.65 12.82 -9.02
C ASN A 227 -26.48 13.87 -7.90
N ARG A 228 -27.54 14.64 -7.63
CA ARG A 228 -27.60 15.66 -6.57
C ARG A 228 -28.51 15.27 -5.40
N SER A 229 -29.11 14.08 -5.48
CA SER A 229 -30.07 13.57 -4.50
C SER A 229 -29.44 12.67 -3.44
N GLY A 230 -28.21 12.20 -3.67
CA GLY A 230 -27.48 11.32 -2.78
C GLY A 230 -27.21 11.91 -1.40
N LYS A 231 -27.35 11.08 -0.37
CA LYS A 231 -27.13 11.42 1.04
C LYS A 231 -26.46 10.26 1.77
N ILE A 232 -25.84 10.60 2.90
CA ILE A 232 -25.37 9.64 3.89
C ILE A 232 -26.23 9.80 5.14
N ALA A 233 -26.63 8.68 5.75
CA ALA A 233 -27.25 8.64 7.08
C ALA A 233 -26.36 7.89 8.07
N PHE A 234 -26.27 8.38 9.30
CA PHE A 234 -25.51 7.73 10.38
C PHE A 234 -26.04 8.15 11.75
N LYS A 235 -25.75 7.35 12.78
CA LYS A 235 -26.21 7.62 14.15
C LYS A 235 -25.21 8.45 14.95
N VAL A 236 -25.71 9.39 15.73
CA VAL A 236 -24.97 10.11 16.78
C VAL A 236 -25.79 10.02 18.07
N GLY A 237 -25.32 9.24 19.04
CA GLY A 237 -26.16 8.85 20.18
C GLY A 237 -27.41 8.10 19.70
N ASN A 238 -28.59 8.61 20.04
CA ASN A 238 -29.87 8.05 19.61
C ASN A 238 -30.43 8.67 18.32
N ASP A 239 -29.84 9.78 17.86
CA ASP A 239 -30.34 10.51 16.70
C ASP A 239 -29.75 9.99 15.39
N THR A 240 -30.51 10.14 14.30
CA THR A 240 -30.04 9.88 12.94
C THR A 240 -29.73 11.20 12.24
N VAL A 241 -28.49 11.36 11.82
CA VAL A 241 -28.00 12.53 11.08
C VAL A 241 -27.97 12.21 9.59
N TYR A 242 -28.49 13.13 8.78
CA TYR A 242 -28.42 13.05 7.32
C TYR A 242 -27.49 14.14 6.78
N LYS A 243 -26.52 13.76 5.94
CA LYS A 243 -25.66 14.71 5.22
C LYS A 243 -25.79 14.52 3.71
N LYS A 244 -26.01 15.62 2.99
CA LYS A 244 -26.11 15.61 1.52
C LYS A 244 -24.73 15.46 0.88
N LEU A 245 -24.64 14.63 -0.16
CA LEU A 245 -23.44 14.53 -0.99
C LEU A 245 -23.46 15.63 -2.06
N SER A 246 -22.32 16.29 -2.26
CA SER A 246 -22.14 17.35 -3.26
C SER A 246 -21.03 16.95 -4.24
N PRO A 247 -21.30 16.02 -5.19
CA PRO A 247 -20.27 15.38 -6.01
C PRO A 247 -19.86 16.25 -7.21
N ASN A 248 -19.28 17.43 -6.96
CA ASN A 248 -18.95 18.42 -7.98
C ASN A 248 -17.48 18.41 -8.43
N LYS A 249 -16.55 17.95 -7.59
CA LYS A 249 -15.11 17.78 -7.90
C LYS A 249 -14.78 16.34 -8.28
N LEU A 250 -13.59 16.11 -8.84
CA LEU A 250 -13.10 14.76 -9.13
C LEU A 250 -12.91 13.96 -7.84
N VAL A 251 -12.41 14.62 -6.78
CA VAL A 251 -12.36 14.09 -5.42
C VAL A 251 -13.03 15.09 -4.48
N ASN A 252 -14.08 14.63 -3.80
CA ASN A 252 -14.85 15.39 -2.81
C ASN A 252 -14.63 14.76 -1.44
N THR A 253 -14.71 15.58 -0.40
CA THR A 253 -14.69 15.13 0.99
C THR A 253 -15.95 15.54 1.72
N LEU A 254 -16.38 14.73 2.68
CA LEU A 254 -17.46 15.06 3.61
C LEU A 254 -17.05 14.64 5.01
N VAL A 255 -16.84 15.61 5.90
CA VAL A 255 -16.61 15.36 7.32
C VAL A 255 -17.91 14.89 7.95
N LEU A 256 -17.90 13.73 8.60
CA LEU A 256 -19.11 13.07 9.09
C LEU A 256 -19.45 13.50 10.52
N GLY A 257 -18.46 13.89 11.32
CA GLY A 257 -18.66 14.42 12.66
C GLY A 257 -17.36 14.46 13.43
N ASN A 258 -17.48 14.54 14.75
CA ASN A 258 -16.34 14.45 15.66
C ASN A 258 -15.85 13.01 15.77
N THR A 259 -14.68 12.85 16.40
CA THR A 259 -14.10 11.56 16.75
C THR A 259 -15.08 10.66 17.51
N THR A 260 -15.11 9.37 17.16
CA THR A 260 -16.04 8.38 17.73
C THR A 260 -15.41 6.99 17.83
N LYS A 261 -15.97 6.10 18.65
CA LYS A 261 -15.54 4.68 18.71
C LYS A 261 -16.13 3.82 17.59
N ASN A 262 -17.30 4.19 17.07
CA ASN A 262 -18.05 3.41 16.08
C ASN A 262 -18.71 4.34 15.07
N LEU A 263 -18.77 3.90 13.81
CA LEU A 263 -19.43 4.64 12.74
C LEU A 263 -20.08 3.65 11.77
N LYS A 264 -21.39 3.76 11.55
CA LYS A 264 -22.10 3.08 10.45
C LYS A 264 -22.69 4.13 9.53
N LEU A 265 -22.41 4.01 8.25
CA LEU A 265 -22.93 4.88 7.20
C LEU A 265 -23.86 4.10 6.30
N ASP A 266 -25.04 4.67 6.08
CA ASP A 266 -26.03 4.19 5.12
C ASP A 266 -26.05 5.14 3.91
N PHE A 267 -25.91 4.60 2.71
CA PHE A 267 -25.83 5.35 1.46
C PHE A 267 -27.21 5.40 0.79
N ILE A 268 -27.81 6.59 0.72
CA ILE A 268 -29.20 6.76 0.26
C ILE A 268 -29.20 7.51 -1.06
N LYS A 269 -29.81 6.91 -2.11
CA LYS A 269 -29.89 7.46 -3.47
C LYS A 269 -28.51 7.85 -4.04
N ALA A 270 -27.49 7.02 -3.80
CA ALA A 270 -26.08 7.28 -4.14
C ALA A 270 -25.52 6.32 -5.20
N ASP A 271 -26.38 5.60 -5.93
CA ASP A 271 -26.10 4.59 -6.96
C ASP A 271 -25.08 5.00 -8.04
N SER A 272 -25.12 6.26 -8.44
CA SER A 272 -24.30 6.83 -9.50
C SER A 272 -23.19 7.73 -8.95
N ILE A 273 -22.99 7.77 -7.64
CA ILE A 273 -21.91 8.53 -7.00
C ILE A 273 -20.75 7.56 -6.73
N PRO A 274 -19.56 7.79 -7.32
CA PRO A 274 -18.39 6.97 -7.04
C PRO A 274 -17.97 7.18 -5.58
N VAL A 275 -17.73 6.12 -4.82
CA VAL A 275 -17.22 6.20 -3.45
C VAL A 275 -15.81 5.61 -3.43
N TYR A 276 -14.90 6.25 -2.69
CA TYR A 276 -13.49 5.82 -2.63
C TYR A 276 -13.12 5.19 -1.30
N GLY A 277 -13.64 5.68 -0.18
CA GLY A 277 -13.30 5.17 1.15
C GLY A 277 -13.48 6.23 2.23
N LEU A 278 -13.03 5.92 3.44
CA LEU A 278 -13.03 6.83 4.57
C LEU A 278 -11.61 7.05 5.08
N ASN A 279 -11.34 8.26 5.54
CA ASN A 279 -10.13 8.60 6.26
C ASN A 279 -10.42 8.75 7.77
N PHE A 280 -9.54 8.19 8.59
CA PHE A 280 -9.55 8.31 10.04
C PHE A 280 -8.17 8.71 10.57
N ASP A 281 -7.96 10.01 10.78
CA ASP A 281 -6.73 10.55 11.35
C ASP A 281 -7.00 11.80 12.22
N ASP A 282 -6.02 12.16 13.05
CA ASP A 282 -6.05 13.35 13.90
C ASP A 282 -5.37 14.59 13.29
N GLY A 283 -4.90 14.49 12.04
CA GLY A 283 -4.29 15.59 11.29
C GLY A 283 -2.93 16.09 11.80
N LYS A 284 -2.30 15.41 12.77
CA LYS A 284 -0.98 15.76 13.33
C LYS A 284 -0.07 14.54 13.44
N GLY A 285 1.25 14.75 13.46
CA GLY A 285 2.21 13.64 13.57
C GLY A 285 2.26 12.79 12.30
N VAL A 286 2.45 11.47 12.43
CA VAL A 286 2.57 10.55 11.29
C VAL A 286 1.31 9.72 11.08
N HIS A 287 0.85 9.63 9.82
CA HIS A 287 -0.21 8.73 9.40
C HIS A 287 0.27 7.81 8.28
N VAL A 288 -0.16 6.55 8.30
CA VAL A 288 0.21 5.55 7.29
C VAL A 288 -1.03 4.87 6.74
N ASP A 289 -1.30 5.08 5.47
CA ASP A 289 -2.39 4.44 4.75
C ASP A 289 -1.90 3.10 4.19
N ASN A 290 -2.72 2.06 4.32
CA ASN A 290 -2.43 0.76 3.71
C ASN A 290 -3.32 0.51 2.50
N PHE A 291 -2.69 0.47 1.32
CA PHE A 291 -3.29 0.16 0.03
C PHE A 291 -2.80 -1.19 -0.47
N SER A 292 -3.30 -2.24 0.18
CA SER A 292 -3.02 -3.64 -0.15
C SER A 292 -4.08 -4.21 -1.09
N ASN A 293 -3.65 -4.72 -2.25
CA ASN A 293 -4.50 -5.46 -3.17
C ASN A 293 -3.86 -6.84 -3.46
N ARG A 294 -4.55 -7.92 -3.10
CA ARG A 294 -4.06 -9.30 -3.35
C ARG A 294 -3.85 -9.55 -4.85
N GLY A 295 -2.75 -10.23 -5.20
CA GLY A 295 -2.43 -10.53 -6.60
C GLY A 295 -1.80 -9.38 -7.38
N ASN A 296 -1.56 -8.23 -6.76
CA ASN A 296 -1.04 -7.06 -7.45
C ASN A 296 0.49 -7.14 -7.68
N SER A 297 0.95 -6.87 -8.91
CA SER A 297 2.37 -6.76 -9.24
C SER A 297 2.97 -5.36 -9.02
N GLY A 298 2.13 -4.36 -8.78
CA GLY A 298 2.49 -2.94 -8.77
C GLY A 298 2.30 -2.25 -10.14
N LEU A 299 2.30 -2.99 -11.26
CA LEU A 299 2.09 -2.44 -12.60
C LEU A 299 0.77 -1.69 -12.78
N PRO A 300 -0.36 -2.16 -12.23
CA PRO A 300 -1.63 -1.48 -12.38
C PRO A 300 -1.72 -0.07 -11.79
N ILE A 301 -0.76 0.33 -10.94
CA ILE A 301 -0.65 1.72 -10.48
C ILE A 301 -0.48 2.69 -11.67
N SER A 302 0.09 2.24 -12.80
CA SER A 302 0.16 3.01 -14.04
C SER A 302 -1.21 3.44 -14.60
N THR A 303 -2.31 2.81 -14.15
CA THR A 303 -3.67 3.14 -14.57
C THR A 303 -4.29 4.30 -13.78
N PHE A 304 -3.62 4.80 -12.75
CA PHE A 304 -4.12 5.93 -11.97
C PHE A 304 -4.35 7.16 -12.85
N ASN A 305 -5.50 7.80 -12.67
CA ASN A 305 -5.76 9.07 -13.31
C ASN A 305 -5.01 10.18 -12.57
N THR A 306 -4.07 10.83 -13.25
CA THR A 306 -3.19 11.86 -12.67
C THR A 306 -3.95 13.00 -12.01
N GLN A 307 -5.06 13.48 -12.60
CA GLN A 307 -5.84 14.58 -12.03
C GLN A 307 -6.59 14.16 -10.75
N VAL A 308 -7.11 12.93 -10.71
CA VAL A 308 -7.74 12.37 -9.51
C VAL A 308 -6.71 12.19 -8.40
N MET A 309 -5.54 11.64 -8.70
CA MET A 309 -4.47 11.45 -7.71
C MET A 309 -3.95 12.79 -7.17
N ARG A 310 -3.79 13.81 -8.01
CA ARG A 310 -3.44 15.16 -7.56
C ARG A 310 -4.48 15.73 -6.60
N GLN A 311 -5.78 15.54 -6.83
CA GLN A 311 -6.81 15.98 -5.88
C GLN A 311 -6.84 15.16 -4.60
N PHE A 312 -6.49 13.87 -4.62
CA PHE A 312 -6.24 13.11 -3.39
C PHE A 312 -5.05 13.68 -2.64
N HIS A 313 -3.94 13.95 -3.33
CA HIS A 313 -2.73 14.51 -2.75
C HIS A 313 -2.99 15.90 -2.11
N GLU A 314 -3.76 16.77 -2.77
CA GLU A 314 -4.21 18.06 -2.22
C GLU A 314 -5.01 17.94 -0.92
N LYS A 315 -5.63 16.78 -0.65
CA LYS A 315 -6.50 16.53 0.50
C LYS A 315 -5.80 15.76 1.61
N LEU A 316 -4.90 14.83 1.24
CA LEU A 316 -4.25 13.92 2.15
C LEU A 316 -2.78 14.30 2.43
N GLY A 317 -2.12 15.02 1.53
CA GLY A 317 -0.77 15.54 1.74
C GLY A 317 0.29 14.46 1.95
N TYR A 318 0.40 13.49 1.03
CA TYR A 318 1.42 12.44 1.11
C TYR A 318 2.84 12.99 1.03
N ASP A 319 3.75 12.52 1.89
CA ASP A 319 5.18 12.88 1.88
C ASP A 319 6.07 11.69 1.50
N LEU A 320 5.55 10.47 1.61
CA LEU A 320 6.22 9.24 1.19
C LEU A 320 5.23 8.26 0.53
N ILE A 321 5.64 7.66 -0.57
CA ILE A 321 4.98 6.51 -1.20
C ILE A 321 5.89 5.31 -1.05
N VAL A 322 5.40 4.24 -0.44
CA VAL A 322 6.10 2.96 -0.32
C VAL A 322 5.52 1.98 -1.35
N LEU A 323 6.37 1.37 -2.17
CA LEU A 323 6.01 0.30 -3.10
C LEU A 323 6.60 -1.01 -2.58
N HIS A 324 5.77 -1.91 -2.06
CA HIS A 324 6.16 -3.21 -1.52
C HIS A 324 5.49 -4.32 -2.31
N TYR A 325 6.14 -4.71 -3.41
CA TYR A 325 5.64 -5.71 -4.36
C TYR A 325 6.72 -6.75 -4.64
N GLY A 326 6.32 -7.85 -5.27
CA GLY A 326 7.26 -8.80 -5.88
C GLY A 326 6.80 -10.25 -5.75
N THR A 327 6.05 -10.59 -4.70
CA THR A 327 5.57 -11.96 -4.48
C THR A 327 4.75 -12.49 -5.65
N ASN A 328 3.92 -11.63 -6.27
CA ASN A 328 3.09 -11.96 -7.42
C ASN A 328 3.82 -11.83 -8.78
N VAL A 329 5.12 -11.56 -8.76
CA VAL A 329 6.00 -11.45 -9.95
C VAL A 329 6.98 -12.63 -10.00
N LEU A 330 7.14 -13.34 -8.89
CA LEU A 330 7.84 -14.63 -8.82
C LEU A 330 7.04 -15.69 -9.60
N ASN A 331 7.74 -16.63 -10.24
CA ASN A 331 7.18 -17.85 -10.87
C ASN A 331 6.60 -17.76 -12.30
N TYR A 332 7.00 -16.78 -13.12
CA TYR A 332 6.61 -16.71 -14.54
C TYR A 332 7.58 -17.42 -15.51
N GLY A 333 8.37 -18.38 -15.01
CA GLY A 333 9.23 -19.22 -15.85
C GLY A 333 10.45 -18.52 -16.47
N SER A 334 10.77 -17.31 -16.04
CA SER A 334 11.95 -16.55 -16.47
C SER A 334 12.66 -15.92 -15.28
N LEU A 335 14.00 -15.92 -15.32
CA LEU A 335 14.84 -15.17 -14.38
C LEU A 335 15.21 -13.77 -14.91
N ASN A 336 14.83 -13.47 -16.16
CA ASN A 336 15.03 -12.15 -16.75
C ASN A 336 13.86 -11.23 -16.36
N TYR A 337 14.14 -10.28 -15.47
CA TYR A 337 13.20 -9.28 -14.98
C TYR A 337 13.39 -7.87 -15.60
N THR A 338 14.11 -7.76 -16.72
CA THR A 338 14.32 -6.49 -17.43
C THR A 338 13.00 -5.83 -17.84
N TRP A 339 12.02 -6.63 -18.26
CA TRP A 339 10.67 -6.15 -18.59
C TRP A 339 9.99 -5.50 -17.38
N TYR A 340 10.12 -6.12 -16.20
CA TYR A 340 9.53 -5.62 -14.97
C TYR A 340 10.23 -4.35 -14.52
N GLU A 341 11.55 -4.31 -14.63
CA GLU A 341 12.37 -3.12 -14.39
C GLU A 341 11.88 -1.92 -15.23
N LYS A 342 11.80 -2.07 -16.55
CA LYS A 342 11.34 -1.03 -17.47
C LYS A 342 9.94 -0.54 -17.11
N ARG A 343 9.02 -1.48 -16.85
CA ARG A 343 7.62 -1.18 -16.57
C ARG A 343 7.44 -0.50 -15.20
N MET A 344 8.12 -0.98 -14.17
CA MET A 344 8.09 -0.35 -12.84
C MET A 344 8.77 1.02 -12.83
N LYS A 345 9.82 1.24 -13.63
CA LYS A 345 10.37 2.60 -13.84
C LYS A 345 9.28 3.56 -14.35
N ASN A 346 8.45 3.13 -15.31
CA ASN A 346 7.33 3.93 -15.81
C ASN A 346 6.26 4.15 -14.73
N VAL A 347 5.96 3.14 -13.92
CA VAL A 347 5.06 3.28 -12.75
C VAL A 347 5.58 4.33 -11.78
N VAL A 348 6.86 4.30 -11.43
CA VAL A 348 7.47 5.28 -10.51
C VAL A 348 7.41 6.69 -11.11
N ASN A 349 7.70 6.86 -12.40
CA ASN A 349 7.59 8.15 -13.06
C ASN A 349 6.13 8.66 -13.08
N HIS A 350 5.16 7.78 -13.38
CA HIS A 350 3.75 8.11 -13.33
C HIS A 350 3.28 8.53 -11.93
N LEU A 351 3.80 7.88 -10.88
CA LEU A 351 3.55 8.27 -9.50
C LEU A 351 4.11 9.66 -9.19
N LYS A 352 5.28 10.02 -9.70
CA LYS A 352 5.83 11.39 -9.55
C LYS A 352 4.96 12.44 -10.24
N GLU A 353 4.31 12.10 -11.35
CA GLU A 353 3.34 12.99 -12.01
C GLU A 353 2.04 13.12 -11.22
N CYS A 354 1.58 12.01 -10.62
CA CYS A 354 0.39 11.94 -9.78
C CYS A 354 0.57 12.66 -8.44
N PHE A 355 1.77 12.57 -7.86
CA PHE A 355 2.13 13.06 -6.53
C PHE A 355 3.43 13.88 -6.60
N PRO A 356 3.40 15.10 -7.16
CA PRO A 356 4.60 15.91 -7.33
C PRO A 356 5.28 16.23 -5.99
N GLY A 357 6.58 16.02 -5.91
CA GLY A 357 7.38 16.30 -4.70
C GLY A 357 7.27 15.23 -3.60
N VAL A 358 6.56 14.13 -3.82
CA VAL A 358 6.47 13.04 -2.85
C VAL A 358 7.64 12.09 -3.01
N ALA A 359 8.33 11.77 -1.91
CA ALA A 359 9.42 10.82 -1.92
C ALA A 359 8.89 9.40 -2.20
N ILE A 360 9.70 8.56 -2.85
CA ILE A 360 9.32 7.17 -3.18
C ILE A 360 10.34 6.22 -2.56
N LEU A 361 9.85 5.19 -1.88
CA LEU A 361 10.62 4.10 -1.29
C LEU A 361 10.17 2.77 -1.92
N ILE A 362 11.12 2.00 -2.41
CA ILE A 362 10.88 0.67 -2.95
C ILE A 362 11.35 -0.35 -1.92
N VAL A 363 10.45 -1.25 -1.52
CA VAL A 363 10.77 -2.41 -0.69
C VAL A 363 10.83 -3.61 -1.63
N SER A 364 11.97 -4.28 -1.65
CA SER A 364 12.17 -5.46 -2.49
C SER A 364 11.23 -6.59 -2.09
N THR A 365 11.12 -7.61 -2.96
CA THR A 365 10.53 -8.88 -2.56
C THR A 365 11.23 -9.42 -1.31
N ALA A 366 10.44 -10.06 -0.45
CA ALA A 366 10.95 -10.91 0.61
C ALA A 366 11.66 -12.14 0.02
N ASP A 367 12.38 -12.87 0.87
CA ASP A 367 12.69 -14.26 0.55
C ASP A 367 11.40 -15.08 0.46
N LYS A 368 11.39 -16.04 -0.45
CA LYS A 368 10.32 -17.03 -0.67
C LYS A 368 11.03 -18.35 -0.93
N ALA A 369 10.54 -19.44 -0.35
CA ALA A 369 11.10 -20.75 -0.64
C ALA A 369 10.20 -21.58 -1.57
N THR A 370 10.84 -22.31 -2.47
CA THR A 370 10.24 -23.27 -3.39
C THR A 370 10.91 -24.62 -3.18
N LYS A 371 10.16 -25.71 -3.43
CA LYS A 371 10.68 -27.06 -3.30
C LYS A 371 11.56 -27.39 -4.50
N TYR A 372 12.83 -27.70 -4.24
CA TYR A 372 13.75 -28.26 -5.22
C TYR A 372 14.13 -29.67 -4.76
N ASP A 373 13.82 -30.66 -5.59
CA ASP A 373 13.90 -32.08 -5.24
C ASP A 373 13.12 -32.39 -3.95
N MET A 374 13.81 -32.65 -2.85
CA MET A 374 13.23 -32.98 -1.55
C MET A 374 13.34 -31.85 -0.52
N ASP A 375 14.04 -30.75 -0.85
CA ASP A 375 14.36 -29.68 0.09
C ASP A 375 13.65 -28.38 -0.29
N MET A 376 13.23 -27.61 0.73
CA MET A 376 12.82 -26.22 0.54
C MET A 376 14.07 -25.34 0.46
N LYS A 377 14.17 -24.51 -0.58
CA LYS A 377 15.28 -23.53 -0.75
C LYS A 377 14.72 -22.21 -1.24
N THR A 378 15.46 -21.13 -1.08
CA THR A 378 15.12 -19.84 -1.71
C THR A 378 14.82 -20.04 -3.19
N ASP A 379 13.71 -19.48 -3.63
CA ASP A 379 13.31 -19.51 -5.03
C ASP A 379 14.34 -18.78 -5.87
N SER A 380 14.82 -19.43 -6.94
CA SER A 380 15.86 -18.91 -7.82
C SER A 380 15.51 -17.58 -8.48
N ALA A 381 14.22 -17.20 -8.51
CA ALA A 381 13.75 -15.92 -9.01
C ALA A 381 13.88 -14.75 -8.02
N VAL A 382 14.05 -15.00 -6.71
CA VAL A 382 14.09 -13.95 -5.67
C VAL A 382 15.26 -12.99 -5.88
N VAL A 383 16.47 -13.51 -6.09
CA VAL A 383 17.67 -12.67 -6.25
C VAL A 383 17.62 -11.86 -7.56
N PRO A 384 17.32 -12.45 -8.74
CA PRO A 384 17.12 -11.70 -9.97
C PRO A 384 16.05 -10.61 -9.86
N LEU A 385 14.91 -10.89 -9.24
CA LEU A 385 13.85 -9.89 -9.04
C LEU A 385 14.32 -8.75 -8.13
N THR A 386 14.98 -9.07 -7.02
CA THR A 386 15.55 -8.07 -6.09
C THR A 386 16.56 -7.17 -6.81
N LYS A 387 17.38 -7.71 -7.72
CA LYS A 387 18.29 -6.91 -8.56
C LYS A 387 17.54 -5.98 -9.50
N ALA A 388 16.52 -6.46 -10.21
CA ALA A 388 15.68 -5.63 -11.07
C ALA A 388 14.97 -4.51 -10.27
N GLN A 389 14.50 -4.83 -9.07
CA GLN A 389 13.87 -3.86 -8.16
C GLN A 389 14.82 -2.75 -7.74
N LYS A 390 16.06 -3.11 -7.42
CA LYS A 390 17.11 -2.15 -7.13
C LYS A 390 17.47 -1.30 -8.36
N LYS A 391 17.59 -1.90 -9.55
CA LYS A 391 17.89 -1.18 -10.80
C LYS A 391 16.85 -0.09 -11.08
N TYR A 392 15.55 -0.41 -11.03
CA TYR A 392 14.53 0.63 -11.26
C TYR A 392 14.48 1.66 -10.12
N ALA A 393 14.85 1.30 -8.87
CA ALA A 393 14.98 2.27 -7.79
C ALA A 393 16.06 3.32 -8.07
N ILE A 394 17.23 2.88 -8.54
CA ILE A 394 18.35 3.76 -8.91
C ILE A 394 17.96 4.63 -10.12
N GLN A 395 17.47 4.00 -11.20
CA GLN A 395 17.12 4.70 -12.44
C GLN A 395 16.00 5.74 -12.28
N SER A 396 15.16 5.56 -11.26
CA SER A 396 14.07 6.48 -10.95
C SER A 396 14.39 7.41 -9.78
N GLY A 397 15.58 7.34 -9.17
CA GLY A 397 15.93 8.16 -8.01
C GLY A 397 14.95 8.00 -6.85
N ALA A 398 14.77 6.75 -6.42
CA ALA A 398 13.94 6.36 -5.29
C ALA A 398 14.78 5.67 -4.21
N GLY A 399 14.35 5.76 -2.94
CA GLY A 399 14.95 5.00 -1.85
C GLY A 399 14.71 3.50 -2.02
N TYR A 400 15.55 2.68 -1.39
CA TYR A 400 15.48 1.22 -1.50
C TYR A 400 15.67 0.53 -0.15
N VAL A 401 14.83 -0.47 0.12
CA VAL A 401 14.95 -1.43 1.22
C VAL A 401 15.08 -2.82 0.63
N ASN A 402 16.24 -3.44 0.83
CA ASN A 402 16.51 -4.82 0.42
C ASN A 402 15.96 -5.78 1.47
N LEU A 403 14.66 -6.08 1.39
CA LEU A 403 13.98 -6.91 2.38
C LEU A 403 14.53 -8.33 2.41
N TYR A 404 14.86 -8.91 1.25
CA TYR A 404 15.52 -10.22 1.16
C TYR A 404 16.78 -10.28 2.02
N THR A 405 17.68 -9.29 1.89
CA THR A 405 18.90 -9.23 2.70
C THR A 405 18.59 -8.97 4.18
N LEU A 406 17.65 -8.07 4.49
CA LEU A 406 17.27 -7.80 5.89
C LEU A 406 16.68 -9.01 6.61
N MET A 407 16.00 -9.91 5.89
CA MET A 407 15.48 -11.16 6.45
C MET A 407 16.57 -12.18 6.81
N GLY A 408 17.76 -12.04 6.21
CA GLY A 408 18.89 -12.96 6.35
C GLY A 408 19.38 -13.55 5.03
N GLY A 409 18.76 -13.19 3.90
CA GLY A 409 19.16 -13.69 2.58
C GLY A 409 18.72 -15.12 2.31
N ASP A 410 19.61 -15.88 1.68
CA ASP A 410 19.36 -17.26 1.22
C ASP A 410 18.89 -18.18 2.36
N GLY A 411 17.80 -18.90 2.12
CA GLY A 411 17.18 -19.81 3.08
C GLY A 411 16.47 -19.15 4.26
N SER A 412 16.39 -17.81 4.31
CA SER A 412 15.78 -17.11 5.44
C SER A 412 14.30 -17.43 5.60
N MET A 413 13.54 -17.60 4.51
CA MET A 413 12.13 -18.00 4.57
C MET A 413 11.97 -19.42 5.12
N VAL A 414 12.81 -20.37 4.70
CA VAL A 414 12.82 -21.75 5.25
C VAL A 414 13.01 -21.69 6.76
N LYS A 415 14.05 -20.97 7.20
CA LYS A 415 14.31 -20.74 8.62
C LYS A 415 13.11 -20.14 9.35
N TRP A 416 12.44 -19.14 8.77
CA TRP A 416 11.29 -18.49 9.41
C TRP A 416 10.05 -19.40 9.50
N VAL A 417 9.91 -20.37 8.61
CA VAL A 417 8.83 -21.37 8.65
C VAL A 417 9.11 -22.48 9.65
N GLU A 418 10.37 -22.82 9.86
CA GLU A 418 10.82 -23.95 10.67
C GLU A 418 11.20 -23.56 12.10
N GLU A 419 11.57 -22.30 12.35
CA GLU A 419 11.93 -21.83 13.69
C GLU A 419 10.77 -21.99 14.69
N VAL A 420 11.11 -22.16 15.97
CA VAL A 420 10.14 -22.22 17.05
C VAL A 420 10.37 -21.03 18.00
N PRO A 421 9.42 -20.09 18.09
CA PRO A 421 8.11 -20.11 17.45
C PRO A 421 8.14 -19.46 16.05
N ALA A 422 7.47 -20.06 15.05
CA ALA A 422 7.57 -19.70 13.63
C ALA A 422 7.21 -18.24 13.30
N SER A 423 7.85 -17.65 12.30
CA SER A 423 7.55 -16.29 11.79
C SER A 423 6.83 -16.28 10.44
N ALA A 424 6.82 -17.41 9.72
CA ALA A 424 6.12 -17.55 8.44
C ALA A 424 5.13 -18.72 8.45
N ASN A 425 4.21 -18.72 7.48
CA ASN A 425 3.23 -19.76 7.26
C ASN A 425 3.86 -20.96 6.53
N LYS A 426 3.24 -22.14 6.63
CA LYS A 426 3.72 -23.38 5.99
C LYS A 426 3.60 -23.38 4.45
N ASP A 427 3.19 -22.27 3.86
CA ASP A 427 3.23 -22.04 2.41
C ASP A 427 4.58 -21.48 1.92
N TYR A 428 5.53 -21.25 2.84
CA TYR A 428 6.88 -20.75 2.56
C TYR A 428 6.91 -19.46 1.72
N THR A 429 5.85 -18.65 1.84
CA THR A 429 5.70 -17.40 1.12
C THR A 429 5.20 -16.30 2.06
N HIS A 430 4.12 -16.55 2.80
CA HIS A 430 3.46 -15.51 3.58
C HIS A 430 3.92 -15.52 5.04
N PHE A 431 4.08 -14.33 5.61
CA PHE A 431 4.37 -14.17 7.03
C PHE A 431 3.14 -14.43 7.90
N ASN A 432 3.36 -14.91 9.13
CA ASN A 432 2.34 -14.80 10.17
C ASN A 432 2.49 -13.45 10.91
N TYR A 433 1.64 -13.16 11.90
CA TYR A 433 1.70 -11.88 12.63
C TYR A 433 3.06 -11.59 13.27
N ARG A 434 3.78 -12.63 13.74
CA ARG A 434 5.11 -12.47 14.33
C ARG A 434 6.13 -12.07 13.26
N GLY A 435 6.14 -12.73 12.11
CA GLY A 435 7.01 -12.36 11.00
C GLY A 435 6.68 -10.98 10.45
N ALA A 436 5.39 -10.67 10.27
CA ALA A 436 4.96 -9.35 9.80
C ALA A 436 5.45 -8.22 10.71
N LYS A 437 5.44 -8.42 12.03
CA LYS A 437 6.02 -7.50 13.00
C LYS A 437 7.54 -7.37 12.88
N LYS A 438 8.27 -8.49 12.68
CA LYS A 438 9.74 -8.45 12.43
C LYS A 438 10.06 -7.65 11.17
N ILE A 439 9.34 -7.91 10.07
CA ILE A 439 9.49 -7.23 8.77
C ILE A 439 9.20 -5.74 8.91
N SER A 440 8.12 -5.39 9.61
CA SER A 440 7.78 -4.01 9.92
C SER A 440 8.92 -3.28 10.63
N SER A 441 9.48 -3.87 11.68
CA SER A 441 10.62 -3.31 12.41
C SER A 441 11.87 -3.17 11.53
N MET A 442 12.15 -4.15 10.65
CA MET A 442 13.28 -4.08 9.71
C MET A 442 13.15 -2.89 8.75
N ILE A 443 11.98 -2.72 8.14
CA ILE A 443 11.71 -1.61 7.20
C ILE A 443 11.76 -0.27 7.94
N TYR A 444 11.09 -0.17 9.10
CA TYR A 444 11.10 1.04 9.94
C TYR A 444 12.53 1.43 10.33
N ASN A 445 13.33 0.49 10.83
CA ASN A 445 14.70 0.76 11.28
C ASN A 445 15.60 1.23 10.14
N GLN A 446 15.44 0.71 8.92
CA GLN A 446 16.21 1.18 7.77
C GLN A 446 15.85 2.63 7.41
N VAL A 447 14.56 2.96 7.35
CA VAL A 447 14.10 4.33 7.06
C VAL A 447 14.51 5.30 8.18
N TYR A 448 14.32 4.89 9.44
CA TYR A 448 14.69 5.70 10.61
C TYR A 448 16.21 5.90 10.71
N GLY A 449 17.02 4.88 10.35
CA GLY A 449 18.47 5.01 10.27
C GLY A 449 18.92 6.05 9.25
N GLY A 450 18.24 6.12 8.10
CA GLY A 450 18.46 7.19 7.11
C GLY A 450 18.07 8.57 7.63
N TYR A 451 16.99 8.67 8.42
CA TYR A 451 16.62 9.92 9.12
C TYR A 451 17.68 10.36 10.14
N GLU A 452 18.24 9.45 10.93
CA GLU A 452 19.33 9.77 11.87
C GLU A 452 20.59 10.24 11.14
N GLN A 453 20.93 9.63 10.01
CA GLN A 453 22.04 10.09 9.17
C GLN A 453 21.76 11.48 8.56
N PHE A 454 20.54 11.70 8.08
CA PHE A 454 20.09 13.02 7.61
C PHE A 454 20.29 14.09 8.68
N LYS A 455 19.91 13.84 9.94
CA LYS A 455 20.11 14.82 11.04
C LYS A 455 21.57 15.23 11.20
N ARG A 456 22.49 14.28 11.12
CA ARG A 456 23.94 14.54 11.22
C ARG A 456 24.43 15.38 10.05
N LEU A 457 24.04 15.03 8.82
CA LEU A 457 24.41 15.78 7.61
C LEU A 457 23.84 17.20 7.63
N ARG A 458 22.58 17.32 8.05
CA ARG A 458 21.89 18.61 8.18
C ARG A 458 22.58 19.53 9.19
N ALA A 459 23.00 19.01 10.35
CA ALA A 459 23.71 19.80 11.36
C ALA A 459 25.05 20.34 10.84
N ASN A 460 25.70 19.61 9.92
CA ASN A 460 26.96 20.00 9.29
C ASN A 460 26.79 20.81 7.99
N ARG A 461 25.56 21.15 7.60
CA ARG A 461 25.27 21.94 6.41
C ARG A 461 25.89 23.33 6.58
N LYS A 462 26.80 23.70 5.68
CA LYS A 462 27.24 25.10 5.56
C LYS A 462 26.02 25.95 5.21
N GLN A 463 25.65 26.88 6.09
CA GLN A 463 24.59 27.83 5.76
C GLN A 463 25.01 28.61 4.51
N PRO A 464 24.12 28.77 3.50
CA PRO A 464 24.42 29.66 2.39
C PRO A 464 24.72 31.04 2.98
N LYS A 465 25.81 31.68 2.52
CA LYS A 465 26.09 33.08 2.88
C LYS A 465 24.83 33.90 2.57
N PRO A 466 24.41 34.81 3.46
CA PRO A 466 23.32 35.74 3.14
C PRO A 466 23.66 36.41 1.80
N VAL A 467 22.72 36.36 0.85
CA VAL A 467 22.84 37.18 -0.36
C VAL A 467 22.78 38.61 0.13
N GLU A 468 23.91 39.31 0.13
CA GLU A 468 23.92 40.77 0.27
C GLU A 468 22.97 41.31 -0.78
N LYS A 469 21.88 41.92 -0.33
CA LYS A 469 21.05 42.72 -1.21
C LYS A 469 21.92 43.88 -1.69
N THR A 470 22.44 43.76 -2.90
CA THR A 470 22.99 44.91 -3.62
C THR A 470 21.87 45.94 -3.71
N THR A 471 22.03 47.02 -2.96
CA THR A 471 21.20 48.21 -3.08
C THR A 471 21.55 48.84 -4.42
N ASP A 472 20.73 48.58 -5.43
CA ASP A 472 20.82 49.30 -6.70
C ASP A 472 20.56 50.78 -6.43
N SER A 473 21.66 51.53 -6.34
CA SER A 473 21.67 52.98 -6.23
C SER A 473 21.48 53.54 -7.63
N ILE A 474 20.27 53.46 -8.17
CA ILE A 474 19.93 54.19 -9.40
C ILE A 474 19.77 55.66 -9.01
N SER A 475 20.80 56.45 -9.30
CA SER A 475 20.75 57.91 -9.27
C SER A 475 19.86 58.38 -10.43
N VAL A 476 18.72 58.97 -10.08
CA VAL A 476 17.84 59.64 -11.03
C VAL A 476 18.51 60.96 -11.42
N LYS A 477 19.02 61.06 -12.64
CA LYS A 477 19.29 62.35 -13.29
C LYS A 477 17.94 62.95 -13.72
N THR A 478 17.55 64.04 -13.10
CA THR A 478 16.47 64.91 -13.57
C THR A 478 17.00 65.78 -14.71
N ASP A 479 16.62 65.46 -15.95
CA ASP A 479 16.82 66.39 -17.08
C ASP A 479 15.74 67.48 -17.02
N SER A 480 16.22 68.72 -17.06
CA SER A 480 15.41 69.93 -17.11
C SER A 480 15.13 70.25 -18.57
N VAL A 481 13.87 70.21 -19.01
CA VAL A 481 13.49 70.72 -20.32
C VAL A 481 12.81 72.07 -20.13
N HIS A 482 13.56 73.14 -20.36
CA HIS A 482 13.03 74.44 -20.75
C HIS A 482 13.30 74.60 -22.24
N VAL A 483 12.24 74.77 -23.05
CA VAL A 483 12.28 75.58 -24.27
C VAL A 483 10.94 76.31 -24.38
N GLU A 484 11.06 77.55 -24.84
CA GLU A 484 10.17 78.71 -24.92
C GLU A 484 8.74 78.49 -25.45
#